data_AF-A0A9P8FDC9-F1
#
_entry.id   AF-A0A9P8FDC9-F1
#
_cell.length_a   1.000
_cell.length_b   1.000
_cell.length_c   1.000
_cell.angle_alpha   90.00
_cell.angle_beta   90.00
_cell.angle_gamma   90.00
#
_symmetry.space_group_name_H-M   'P 1'
#
loop_
_entity.id
_entity.type
_entity.pdbx_description
1 polymer ?
#
loop_
_entity_poly.entity_id
_entity_poly.type
_entity_poly.pdbx_seq_one_letter_code
_entity_poly.pdbx_strand_id
1 'polypeptide(L)' 'MQLVDWLDDLCVRFIINLPQEELESVARICFQVEEAQWFYEDFIRPTDPSLPSLNLRDFCLRIFQH' A
#
# COMPACT_ATOMS: atom_id res chain seq x y z
N MET A 1 5.67 -10.89 10.38
CA MET A 1 5.31 -10.84 8.95
C MET A 1 6.47 -10.25 8.20
N GLN A 2 6.77 -10.76 7.02
CA GLN A 2 7.71 -10.11 6.12
C GLN A 2 7.05 -8.89 5.46
N LEU A 3 7.85 -8.01 4.88
CA LEU A 3 7.34 -6.84 4.17
C LEU A 3 6.32 -7.22 3.09
N VAL A 4 6.54 -8.32 2.36
CA VAL A 4 5.62 -8.80 1.32
C VAL A 4 4.24 -9.13 1.88
N ASP A 5 4.17 -9.80 3.03
CA ASP A 5 2.90 -10.14 3.68
C ASP A 5 2.08 -8.87 4.02
N TRP A 6 2.76 -7.79 4.43
CA TRP A 6 2.11 -6.51 4.69
C TRP A 6 1.65 -5.80 3.42
N LEU A 7 2.42 -5.87 2.34
CA LEU A 7 2.02 -5.28 1.06
C LEU A 7 0.79 -6.00 0.49
N ASP A 8 0.71 -7.33 0.64
CA ASP A 8 -0.47 -8.10 0.24
C ASP A 8 -1.71 -7.72 1.06
N ASP A 9 -1.57 -7.57 2.39
CA ASP A 9 -2.66 -7.10 3.25
C ASP A 9 -3.16 -5.70 2.83
N LEU A 10 -2.23 -4.77 2.58
CA LEU A 10 -2.54 -3.42 2.14
C LEU A 10 -3.22 -3.40 0.76
N CYS A 11 -2.80 -4.26 -0.17
CA CYS A 11 -3.46 -4.44 -1.46
C CYS A 11 -4.91 -4.87 -1.29
N VAL A 12 -5.18 -5.87 -0.45
CA VAL A 12 -6.56 -6.33 -0.18
C VAL A 12 -7.38 -5.22 0.46
N ARG A 13 -6.79 -4.48 1.40
CA ARG A 13 -7.49 -3.49 2.20
C ARG A 13 -7.84 -2.20 1.45
N PHE A 14 -6.94 -1.72 0.58
CA PHE A 14 -7.07 -0.41 -0.06
C PHE A 14 -7.30 -0.47 -1.57
N ILE A 15 -6.95 -1.58 -2.25
CA ILE A 15 -6.88 -1.61 -3.73
C ILE A 15 -7.80 -2.66 -4.34
N ILE A 16 -7.62 -3.94 -3.98
CA ILE A 16 -8.26 -5.08 -4.68
C ILE A 16 -9.78 -5.07 -4.52
N ASN A 17 -10.28 -4.62 -3.37
CA ASN A 17 -11.71 -4.60 -3.06
C ASN A 17 -12.42 -3.30 -3.45
N LEU A 18 -11.75 -2.42 -4.21
CA LEU A 18 -12.37 -1.20 -4.69
C LEU A 18 -13.51 -1.50 -5.68
N PRO A 19 -14.58 -0.69 -5.69
CA PRO A 19 -15.59 -0.76 -6.74
C PRO A 19 -14.97 -0.60 -8.12
N GLN A 20 -15.53 -1.29 -9.13
CA GLN A 20 -14.98 -1.29 -10.49
C GLN A 20 -14.86 0.13 -11.09
N GLU A 21 -15.83 0.99 -10.83
CA GLU A 21 -15.83 2.41 -11.21
C GLU A 21 -14.63 3.20 -10.64
N GLU A 22 -14.08 2.78 -9.51
CA GLU A 22 -12.88 3.41 -8.95
C GLU A 22 -11.60 2.90 -9.59
N LEU A 23 -11.56 1.60 -9.93
CA LEU A 23 -10.45 0.96 -10.62
C LEU A 23 -10.26 1.46 -12.06
N GLU A 24 -11.30 2.04 -12.66
CA GLU A 24 -11.20 2.65 -13.99
C GLU A 24 -10.47 4.01 -13.98
N SER A 25 -10.25 4.61 -12.81
CA SER A 25 -9.58 5.90 -12.66
C SER A 25 -8.20 5.75 -12.04
N VAL A 26 -7.16 6.02 -12.84
CA VAL A 26 -5.77 6.07 -12.37
C VAL A 26 -5.62 7.03 -11.19
N ALA A 27 -6.30 8.18 -11.22
CA ALA A 27 -6.25 9.14 -10.12
C ALA A 27 -6.80 8.54 -8.82
N ARG A 28 -7.91 7.79 -8.86
CA ARG A 28 -8.49 7.14 -7.68
C ARG A 28 -7.57 6.04 -7.15
N ILE A 29 -7.00 5.23 -8.04
CA ILE A 29 -6.01 4.22 -7.65
C ILE A 29 -4.81 4.88 -6.97
N CYS A 30 -4.28 5.98 -7.51
CA CYS A 30 -3.16 6.70 -6.90
C CYS A 30 -3.48 7.20 -5.49
N PHE A 31 -4.69 7.72 -5.23
CA PHE A 31 -5.10 8.11 -3.88
C PHE A 31 -5.12 6.92 -2.92
N GLN A 32 -5.63 5.77 -3.37
CA GLN A 32 -5.68 4.56 -2.53
C GLN A 32 -4.28 4.01 -2.20
N VAL A 33 -3.34 4.12 -3.14
CA VAL A 33 -1.93 3.77 -2.90
C VAL A 33 -1.28 4.73 -1.91
N GLU A 34 -1.59 6.02 -1.99
CA GLU A 34 -1.10 7.02 -1.03
C GLU A 34 -1.65 6.76 0.39
N GLU A 35 -2.95 6.47 0.52
CA GLU A 35 -3.54 6.08 1.80
C GLU A 35 -2.93 4.79 2.37
N ALA A 36 -2.68 3.79 1.53
CA ALA A 36 -2.00 2.56 1.93
C ALA A 36 -0.57 2.82 2.43
N GLN A 37 0.16 3.75 1.79
CA GLN A 37 1.51 4.14 2.21
C GLN A 37 1.50 4.87 3.55
N TRP A 38 0.56 5.80 3.77
CA TRP A 38 0.37 6.44 5.07
C TRP A 38 0.02 5.41 6.13
N PHE A 39 -0.87 4.47 5.82
CA PHE A 39 -1.23 3.41 6.76
C PHE A 39 0.00 2.56 7.15
N TYR A 40 0.82 2.20 6.18
CA TYR A 40 2.07 1.49 6.40
C TYR A 40 3.03 2.26 7.32
N GLU A 41 3.29 3.53 7.00
CA GLU A 41 4.26 4.33 7.76
C GLU A 41 3.75 4.66 9.18
N ASP A 42 2.45 4.87 9.37
CA ASP A 42 1.90 5.37 10.63
C ASP A 42 1.43 4.26 11.58
N PHE A 43 0.99 3.11 11.05
CA PHE A 43 0.42 2.03 11.87
C PHE A 43 1.20 0.72 11.82
N ILE A 44 1.83 0.37 10.69
CA ILE A 44 2.54 -0.91 10.56
C ILE A 44 3.99 -0.75 11.00
N ARG A 45 4.76 0.15 10.39
CA ARG A 45 6.20 0.35 10.66
C ARG A 45 6.52 0.59 12.15
N PRO A 46 5.72 1.37 12.91
CA PRO A 46 6.02 1.57 14.34
C PRO A 46 5.87 0.29 15.19
N THR A 47 5.13 -0.70 14.71
CA THR A 47 4.95 -1.99 15.42
C THR A 47 6.06 -2.99 15.13
N ASP A 48 6.79 -2.82 14.03
CA ASP A 48 7.90 -3.68 13.62
C ASP A 48 9.08 -2.84 13.07
N PRO A 49 10.07 -2.52 13.92
CA PRO A 49 11.24 -1.73 13.53
C PRO A 49 12.14 -2.40 12.47
N SER A 50 11.92 -3.67 12.12
CA SER A 50 12.67 -4.34 11.04
C SER A 50 12.19 -3.93 9.64
N LEU A 51 11.01 -3.31 9.55
CA LEU A 51 10.44 -2.86 8.30
C LEU A 51 11.08 -1.55 7.81
N PRO A 52 11.42 -1.43 6.51
CA PRO A 52 12.04 -0.22 5.98
C PRO A 52 11.03 0.93 5.90
N SER A 53 11.46 2.17 6.13
CA SER A 53 10.64 3.33 5.71
C SER A 53 10.66 3.42 4.18
N LEU A 54 9.50 3.67 3.60
CA LEU A 54 9.28 3.77 2.16
C LEU A 54 8.63 5.12 1.86
N ASN A 55 9.29 5.94 1.05
CA ASN A 55 8.61 7.07 0.43
C ASN A 55 7.57 6.55 -0.58
N LEU A 56 6.64 7.41 -1.01
CA LEU A 56 5.58 7.02 -1.93
C LEU A 56 6.09 6.33 -3.20
N ARG A 57 7.20 6.82 -3.78
CA ARG A 57 7.77 6.21 -4.99
C ARG A 57 8.25 4.78 -4.74
N ASP A 58 9.01 4.55 -3.69
CA ASP A 58 9.54 3.23 -3.36
C ASP A 58 8.42 2.27 -2.92
N PHE A 59 7.41 2.79 -2.22
CA PHE A 59 6.20 2.04 -1.87
C PHE A 59 5.43 1.58 -3.11
N CYS A 60 5.15 2.50 -4.04
CA CYS A 60 4.51 2.18 -5.32
C CYS A 60 5.28 1.09 -6.08
N LEU A 61 6.62 1.19 -6.16
CA LEU A 61 7.44 0.21 -6.86
C LEU A 61 7.35 -1.19 -6.22
N ARG A 62 7.19 -1.26 -4.89
CA ARG A 62 7.09 -2.51 -4.13
C ARG A 62 5.69 -3.11 -4.18
N ILE A 63 4.65 -2.30 -4.01
CA ILE A 63 3.26 -2.77 -3.93
C ILE A 63 2.73 -3.25 -5.28
N PHE A 64 3.26 -2.73 -6.39
CA PHE A 64 2.97 -3.20 -7.74
C PHE A 64 4.01 -4.20 -8.27
N GLN A 65 4.97 -4.61 -7.43
CA GLN A 65 5.97 -5.62 -7.77
C GLN A 65 5.41 -7.03 -7.58
N HIS A 66 4.31 -7.38 -8.26
CA HIS A 66 3.83 -8.74 -8.51
C HIS A 66 2.71 -8.73 -9.56
#